data_AF-A0A524PXE8-F1
#
_entry.id   AF-A0A524PXE8-F1
#
_cell.length_a   1.000
_cell.length_b   1.000
_cell.length_c   1.000
_cell.angle_alpha   90.00
_cell.angle_beta   90.00
_cell.angle_gamma   90.00
#
_symmetry.space_group_name_H-M   'P 1'
#
loop_
_entity.id
_entity.type
_entity.pdbx_description
1 polymer ?
#
loop_
_entity_poly.entity_id
_entity_poly.type
_entity_poly.pdbx_seq_one_letter_code
_entity_poly.pdbx_strand_id
1 'polypeptide(L)'
;MKRMSFTRGALFSFILFIPGNINTPVEDPVKVYRFSVGDFMPFPEKSPSGNVINDIMLGSMFTLPSLMTTNYVVAYYGHPNSRIMGIVGRHPKNELARLVKKTTAAYASIKGSRGALPAFYLIYGTCQPKGEINLMKRELVESYIRYAFANGILVYLDHQIGRHSVTHAMDQLLPFLKYPNVHLALDPEWRTARPMREIGFIDAVELNEAQRQMRDYMVANGIKGKRHLVIHQFHAKMIRNRGYVRSDLDPVILVHATSGGGPPGR
;
A
#
# COMPACT_ATOMS: atom_id res chain seq x y z
N MET A 1 -30.46 -34.78 -12.01
CA MET A 1 -30.16 -33.34 -12.24
C MET A 1 -30.29 -32.57 -10.92
N LYS A 2 -29.20 -32.36 -10.19
CA LYS A 2 -29.19 -31.54 -8.96
C LYS A 2 -28.68 -30.13 -9.32
N ARG A 3 -29.50 -29.10 -9.09
CA ARG A 3 -29.08 -27.69 -9.14
C ARG A 3 -28.22 -27.39 -7.92
N MET A 4 -26.96 -27.01 -8.14
CA MET A 4 -26.11 -26.43 -7.09
C MET A 4 -26.32 -24.92 -7.06
N SER A 5 -26.75 -24.44 -5.89
CA SER A 5 -26.82 -23.04 -5.50
C SER A 5 -25.41 -22.48 -5.34
N PHE A 6 -25.11 -21.37 -6.03
CA PHE A 6 -23.91 -20.56 -5.76
C PHE A 6 -24.25 -19.54 -4.66
N THR A 7 -23.76 -19.79 -3.45
CA THR A 7 -23.70 -18.77 -2.39
C THR A 7 -22.64 -17.74 -2.75
N ARG A 8 -23.06 -16.48 -2.87
CA ARG A 8 -22.18 -15.30 -3.04
C ARG A 8 -21.34 -15.10 -1.77
N GLY A 9 -20.11 -15.62 -1.78
CA GLY A 9 -19.06 -15.16 -0.86
C GLY A 9 -18.47 -13.85 -1.38
N ALA A 10 -18.68 -12.75 -0.65
CA ALA A 10 -18.01 -11.48 -0.96
C ALA A 10 -16.50 -11.64 -0.70
N LEU A 11 -15.67 -11.53 -1.75
CA LEU A 11 -14.22 -11.41 -1.58
C LEU A 11 -13.93 -10.07 -0.90
N PHE A 12 -13.44 -10.13 0.34
CA PHE A 12 -12.88 -9.00 1.08
C PHE A 12 -11.37 -8.94 0.79
N SER A 13 -10.92 -7.94 0.02
CA SER A 13 -9.49 -7.69 -0.19
C SER A 13 -8.91 -6.98 1.04
N PHE A 14 -7.94 -7.63 1.70
CA PHE A 14 -7.18 -7.16 2.87
C PHE A 14 -5.69 -7.07 2.51
N ILE A 15 -4.98 -6.02 2.94
CA ILE A 15 -3.50 -6.06 3.00
C ILE A 15 -3.03 -5.54 4.36
N LEU A 16 -2.31 -6.42 5.06
CA LEU A 16 -1.56 -6.18 6.30
C LEU A 16 -0.09 -6.06 5.91
N PHE A 17 0.55 -4.92 6.18
CA PHE A 17 1.99 -4.79 5.97
C PHE A 17 2.76 -5.26 7.21
N ILE A 18 3.31 -6.47 7.13
CA ILE A 18 4.36 -6.94 8.04
C ILE A 18 5.69 -6.52 7.42
N PRO A 19 6.52 -5.67 8.07
CA PRO A 19 7.86 -5.42 7.59
C PRO A 19 8.66 -6.73 7.69
N GLY A 20 8.80 -7.42 6.57
CA GLY A 20 9.56 -8.66 6.42
C GLY A 20 10.78 -8.44 5.54
N ASN A 21 11.88 -9.11 5.90
CA ASN A 21 13.04 -9.25 5.02
C ASN A 21 12.60 -9.95 3.73
N ILE A 22 12.97 -9.45 2.55
CA ILE A 22 12.61 -10.08 1.27
C ILE A 22 13.13 -11.52 1.13
N ASN A 23 14.09 -11.90 1.98
CA ASN A 23 14.62 -13.25 2.10
C ASN A 23 13.73 -14.21 2.92
N THR A 24 12.65 -13.74 3.56
CA THR A 24 11.72 -14.61 4.28
C THR A 24 10.96 -15.51 3.29
N PRO A 25 10.87 -16.83 3.55
CA PRO A 25 10.07 -17.76 2.75
C PRO A 25 8.60 -17.33 2.68
N VAL A 26 7.91 -17.63 1.57
CA VAL A 26 6.52 -17.23 1.32
C VAL A 26 5.51 -18.02 2.19
N GLU A 27 5.97 -19.03 2.95
CA GLU A 27 5.11 -20.08 3.54
C GLU A 27 4.84 -19.98 5.07
N ASP A 28 5.25 -18.94 5.80
CA ASP A 28 5.28 -19.00 7.28
C ASP A 28 4.27 -18.05 8.00
N PRO A 29 3.10 -18.54 8.48
CA PRO A 29 2.17 -17.78 9.32
C PRO A 29 2.49 -17.98 10.81
N VAL A 30 2.99 -16.95 11.50
CA VAL A 30 3.39 -17.05 12.92
C VAL A 30 2.21 -16.83 13.90
N LYS A 31 2.13 -17.75 14.86
CA LYS A 31 1.20 -17.90 16.01
C LYS A 31 0.96 -16.63 16.87
N VAL A 32 -0.23 -16.53 17.48
CA VAL A 32 -0.64 -15.46 18.42
C VAL A 32 -1.04 -16.02 19.80
N TYR A 33 -0.53 -15.41 20.89
CA TYR A 33 -0.94 -15.62 22.30
C TYR A 33 -1.73 -14.40 22.83
N ARG A 34 -2.72 -14.63 23.73
CA ARG A 34 -3.71 -13.64 24.26
C ARG A 34 -3.28 -12.98 25.56
N PHE A 35 -3.44 -11.65 25.74
CA PHE A 35 -3.63 -10.99 27.06
C PHE A 35 -4.33 -9.60 26.96
N SER A 36 -4.66 -8.97 28.10
CA SER A 36 -5.55 -7.79 28.34
C SER A 36 -4.98 -6.36 28.12
N VAL A 37 -5.89 -5.41 27.84
CA VAL A 37 -5.73 -4.06 27.26
C VAL A 37 -5.56 -2.96 28.32
N GLY A 38 -4.59 -2.07 28.13
CA GLY A 38 -4.45 -0.78 28.83
C GLY A 38 -3.50 0.13 28.05
N ASP A 39 -3.88 1.39 27.85
CA ASP A 39 -3.12 2.51 27.28
C ASP A 39 -3.11 2.67 25.74
N PHE A 40 -4.17 3.30 25.22
CA PHE A 40 -4.24 3.85 23.86
C PHE A 40 -4.21 5.38 23.87
N MET A 41 -3.43 6.00 22.99
CA MET A 41 -3.64 7.41 22.60
C MET A 41 -4.74 7.49 21.54
N PRO A 42 -5.86 8.21 21.78
CA PRO A 42 -6.93 8.37 20.80
C PRO A 42 -6.50 9.26 19.64
N PHE A 43 -6.90 8.89 18.42
CA PHE A 43 -6.82 9.79 17.27
C PHE A 43 -7.73 11.00 17.49
N PRO A 44 -7.32 12.22 17.12
CA PRO A 44 -8.20 13.37 17.21
C PRO A 44 -9.42 13.16 16.30
N GLU A 45 -10.62 13.18 16.89
CA GLU A 45 -11.87 13.20 16.13
C GLU A 45 -12.05 14.56 15.45
N LYS A 46 -12.42 14.51 14.17
CA LYS A 46 -12.84 15.59 13.25
C LYS A 46 -12.51 17.04 13.65
N SER A 47 -11.79 17.75 12.77
CA SER A 47 -11.86 19.21 12.67
C SER A 47 -12.33 19.63 11.27
N PRO A 48 -13.22 20.64 11.15
CA PRO A 48 -13.60 21.21 9.87
C PRO A 48 -12.43 22.01 9.28
N SER A 49 -12.24 21.87 7.96
CA SER A 49 -11.50 22.76 7.03
C SER A 49 -10.42 23.70 7.59
N GLY A 50 -9.17 23.51 7.12
CA GLY A 50 -8.27 24.63 6.81
C GLY A 50 -7.49 25.26 7.95
N ASN A 51 -7.10 24.48 8.96
CA ASN A 51 -6.24 24.99 10.03
C ASN A 51 -4.78 24.65 9.73
N VAL A 52 -3.97 25.64 9.36
CA VAL A 52 -2.55 25.47 8.97
C VAL A 52 -1.75 24.72 10.05
N ILE A 53 -2.06 24.95 11.33
CA ILE A 53 -1.44 24.25 12.45
C ILE A 53 -1.74 22.74 12.42
N ASN A 54 -2.97 22.35 12.09
CA ASN A 54 -3.34 20.93 11.98
C ASN A 54 -2.63 20.27 10.80
N ASP A 55 -2.49 20.97 9.67
CA ASP A 55 -1.76 20.47 8.50
C ASP A 55 -0.26 20.34 8.79
N ILE A 56 0.33 21.27 9.55
CA ILE A 56 1.72 21.18 10.00
C ILE A 56 1.89 19.99 10.96
N MET A 57 0.98 19.80 11.90
CA MET A 57 1.03 18.68 12.86
C MET A 57 0.85 17.33 12.17
N LEU A 58 -0.12 17.21 11.25
CA LEU A 58 -0.33 15.99 10.46
C LEU A 58 0.84 15.72 9.52
N GLY A 59 1.36 16.76 8.85
CA GLY A 59 2.56 16.64 8.02
C GLY A 59 3.78 16.17 8.82
N SER A 60 3.93 16.69 10.03
CA SER A 60 5.00 16.28 10.95
C SER A 60 4.81 14.81 11.39
N MET A 61 3.58 14.40 11.73
CA MET A 61 3.24 13.03 12.06
C MET A 61 3.63 12.05 10.94
N PHE A 62 3.25 12.35 9.69
CA PHE A 62 3.56 11.49 8.54
C PHE A 62 5.05 11.41 8.19
N THR A 63 5.87 12.33 8.70
CA THR A 63 7.31 12.38 8.43
C THR A 63 8.16 11.94 9.63
N LEU A 64 7.54 11.51 10.73
CA LEU A 64 8.26 10.96 11.88
C LEU A 64 9.13 9.77 11.45
N PRO A 65 10.44 9.75 11.79
CA PRO A 65 11.35 8.69 11.38
C PRO A 65 10.90 7.27 11.79
N SER A 66 10.23 7.18 12.94
CA SER A 66 9.78 5.92 13.53
C SER A 66 8.39 5.47 13.06
N LEU A 67 7.63 6.31 12.34
CA LEU A 67 6.22 6.09 12.02
C LEU A 67 5.99 4.69 11.43
N MET A 68 6.81 4.33 10.46
CA MET A 68 6.66 3.08 9.71
C MET A 68 7.24 1.86 10.43
N THR A 69 8.13 2.05 11.42
CA THR A 69 8.75 0.95 12.17
C THR A 69 7.98 0.59 13.43
N THR A 70 7.19 1.53 13.97
CA THR A 70 6.40 1.36 15.19
C THR A 70 4.92 1.10 14.92
N ASN A 71 4.47 1.06 13.66
CA ASN A 71 3.08 0.83 13.33
C ASN A 71 2.92 -0.25 12.25
N TYR A 72 1.90 -1.08 12.41
CA TYR A 72 1.33 -1.81 11.28
C TYR A 72 0.58 -0.87 10.36
N VAL A 73 0.55 -1.18 9.07
CA VAL A 73 -0.31 -0.46 8.12
C VAL A 73 -1.45 -1.38 7.72
N VAL A 74 -2.68 -0.89 7.92
CA VAL A 74 -3.93 -1.58 7.57
C VAL A 74 -4.54 -0.85 6.39
N ALA A 75 -4.49 -1.49 5.23
CA ALA A 75 -4.86 -0.84 3.99
C ALA A 75 -6.11 -1.44 3.34
N TYR A 76 -6.95 -0.57 2.80
CA TYR A 76 -8.05 -0.95 1.92
C TYR A 76 -7.65 -0.75 0.47
N TYR A 77 -7.60 -1.85 -0.28
CA TYR A 77 -7.10 -1.92 -1.64
C TYR A 77 -8.19 -1.74 -2.70
N GLY A 78 -7.87 -1.03 -3.78
CA GLY A 78 -8.65 -1.08 -5.00
C GLY A 78 -8.62 0.16 -5.89
N HIS A 79 -9.51 0.19 -6.89
CA HIS A 79 -9.69 1.32 -7.80
C HIS A 79 -11.03 2.03 -7.54
N PRO A 80 -11.07 3.36 -7.28
CA PRO A 80 -12.30 4.10 -6.96
C PRO A 80 -13.46 3.94 -7.95
N ASN A 81 -13.15 3.82 -9.24
CA ASN A 81 -14.15 3.66 -10.29
C ASN A 81 -14.46 2.20 -10.65
N SER A 82 -14.07 1.23 -9.83
CA SER A 82 -14.30 -0.20 -10.11
C SER A 82 -14.73 -0.97 -8.87
N ARG A 83 -15.97 -1.46 -8.87
CA ARG A 83 -16.53 -2.29 -7.78
C ARG A 83 -15.89 -3.68 -7.68
N ILE A 84 -15.28 -4.15 -8.78
CA ILE A 84 -14.69 -5.48 -8.87
C ILE A 84 -13.19 -5.48 -8.51
N MET A 85 -12.52 -4.33 -8.60
CA MET A 85 -11.11 -4.17 -8.24
C MET A 85 -10.98 -3.65 -6.81
N GLY A 86 -11.48 -4.41 -5.84
CA GLY A 86 -11.27 -4.13 -4.41
C GLY A 86 -12.34 -3.27 -3.73
N ILE A 87 -12.20 -3.10 -2.41
CA ILE A 87 -13.18 -2.46 -1.53
C ILE A 87 -13.28 -0.94 -1.77
N VAL A 88 -12.20 -0.31 -2.24
CA VAL A 88 -12.14 1.13 -2.52
C VAL A 88 -13.27 1.55 -3.48
N GLY A 89 -13.52 0.79 -4.55
CA GLY A 89 -14.57 1.11 -5.52
C GLY A 89 -15.98 0.68 -5.11
N ARG A 90 -16.15 0.09 -3.92
CA ARG A 90 -17.46 -0.37 -3.40
C ARG A 90 -18.10 0.62 -2.44
N HIS A 91 -17.33 1.57 -1.91
CA HIS A 91 -17.80 2.53 -0.92
C HIS A 91 -17.43 3.95 -1.29
N PRO A 92 -18.27 4.96 -0.96
CA PRO A 92 -17.86 6.35 -1.03
C PRO A 92 -16.71 6.61 -0.05
N LYS A 93 -15.88 7.60 -0.38
CA LYS A 93 -14.62 7.93 0.29
C LYS A 93 -14.74 8.10 1.82
N ASN A 94 -15.82 8.72 2.28
CA ASN A 94 -16.11 8.95 3.70
C ASN A 94 -16.45 7.66 4.45
N GLU A 95 -17.24 6.79 3.83
CA GLU A 95 -17.54 5.49 4.40
C GLU A 95 -16.29 4.61 4.42
N LEU A 96 -15.51 4.62 3.34
CA LEU A 96 -14.25 3.89 3.23
C LEU A 96 -13.29 4.28 4.37
N ALA A 97 -13.15 5.57 4.68
CA ALA A 97 -12.35 6.07 5.80
C ALA A 97 -12.83 5.54 7.15
N ARG A 98 -14.14 5.56 7.39
CA ARG A 98 -14.72 5.03 8.63
C ARG A 98 -14.46 3.53 8.78
N LEU A 99 -14.63 2.77 7.69
CA LEU A 99 -14.42 1.32 7.69
C LEU A 99 -12.95 0.96 7.91
N VAL A 100 -12.02 1.57 7.18
CA VAL A 100 -10.59 1.28 7.36
C VAL A 100 -10.10 1.67 8.75
N LYS A 101 -10.57 2.80 9.31
CA LYS A 101 -10.26 3.19 10.70
C LYS A 101 -10.79 2.18 11.71
N LYS A 102 -12.02 1.70 11.53
CA LYS A 102 -12.60 0.64 12.38
C LYS A 102 -11.76 -0.64 12.31
N THR A 103 -11.36 -1.08 11.12
CA THR A 103 -10.48 -2.23 10.96
C THR A 103 -9.12 -1.97 11.60
N THR A 104 -8.53 -0.80 11.40
CA THR A 104 -7.24 -0.41 11.97
C THR A 104 -7.27 -0.44 13.49
N ALA A 105 -8.34 0.06 14.13
CA ALA A 105 -8.50 0.01 15.58
C ALA A 105 -8.55 -1.43 16.10
N ALA A 106 -9.18 -2.35 15.37
CA ALA A 106 -9.15 -3.78 15.72
C ALA A 106 -7.73 -4.36 15.66
N TYR A 107 -6.90 -3.98 14.68
CA TYR A 107 -5.49 -4.38 14.63
C TYR A 107 -4.65 -3.72 15.72
N ALA A 108 -4.90 -2.45 16.03
CA ALA A 108 -4.24 -1.76 17.14
C ALA A 108 -4.53 -2.43 18.49
N SER A 109 -5.71 -3.05 18.64
CA SER A 109 -6.10 -3.82 19.83
C SER A 109 -5.40 -5.18 19.99
N ILE A 110 -4.67 -5.63 18.96
CA ILE A 110 -3.84 -6.84 19.05
C ILE A 110 -2.61 -6.52 19.90
N LYS A 111 -2.31 -7.34 20.90
CA LYS A 111 -1.15 -7.13 21.77
C LYS A 111 0.16 -7.11 21.00
N GLY A 112 0.90 -6.01 21.15
CA GLY A 112 2.25 -5.81 20.65
C GLY A 112 2.75 -4.40 20.98
N SER A 113 4.04 -4.15 20.78
CA SER A 113 4.64 -2.80 20.94
C SER A 113 4.35 -1.86 19.76
N ARG A 114 3.61 -2.33 18.75
CA ARG A 114 3.33 -1.57 17.53
C ARG A 114 1.89 -1.07 17.51
N GLY A 115 1.72 0.19 17.14
CA GLY A 115 0.41 0.76 16.81
C GLY A 115 -0.09 0.29 15.44
N ALA A 116 -1.16 0.90 14.94
CA ALA A 116 -1.66 0.65 13.59
C ALA A 116 -2.13 1.94 12.92
N LEU A 117 -1.84 2.06 11.62
CA LEU A 117 -2.18 3.21 10.79
C LEU A 117 -3.15 2.80 9.67
N PRO A 118 -4.23 3.56 9.44
CA PRO A 118 -5.14 3.32 8.34
C PRO A 118 -4.51 3.77 7.02
N ALA A 119 -4.80 3.05 5.94
CA ALA A 119 -4.36 3.43 4.60
C ALA A 119 -5.42 3.17 3.51
N PHE A 120 -5.42 4.02 2.50
CA PHE A 120 -6.00 3.71 1.19
C PHE A 120 -4.91 3.20 0.26
N TYR A 121 -5.13 2.10 -0.42
CA TYR A 121 -4.20 1.53 -1.38
C TYR A 121 -4.85 1.54 -2.76
N LEU A 122 -4.46 2.51 -3.57
CA LEU A 122 -5.13 2.85 -4.81
C LEU A 122 -4.37 2.28 -5.99
N ILE A 123 -5.07 1.55 -6.85
CA ILE A 123 -4.53 1.16 -8.16
C ILE A 123 -4.50 2.42 -9.02
N TYR A 124 -3.31 3.01 -9.16
CA TYR A 124 -3.10 4.24 -9.92
C TYR A 124 -2.93 3.93 -11.42
N GLY A 125 -2.03 3.00 -11.74
CA GLY A 125 -1.83 2.50 -13.11
C GLY A 125 -2.46 1.13 -13.26
N THR A 126 -3.55 1.04 -14.04
CA THR A 126 -4.26 -0.22 -14.29
C THR A 126 -3.82 -0.84 -15.60
N CYS A 127 -3.32 -2.07 -15.56
CA CYS A 127 -2.93 -2.84 -16.74
C CYS A 127 -4.16 -3.28 -17.53
N GLN A 128 -4.17 -2.97 -18.81
CA GLN A 128 -5.21 -3.25 -19.79
C GLN A 128 -4.79 -4.41 -20.70
N PRO A 129 -5.71 -5.00 -21.49
CA PRO A 129 -5.34 -5.96 -22.53
C PRO A 129 -4.18 -5.44 -23.38
N LYS A 130 -3.28 -6.36 -23.78
CA LYS A 130 -2.00 -6.06 -24.45
C LYS A 130 -0.93 -5.38 -23.58
N GLY A 131 -1.19 -5.17 -22.29
CA GLY A 131 -0.24 -4.61 -21.34
C GLY A 131 -0.14 -3.09 -21.37
N GLU A 132 -1.08 -2.39 -22.01
CA GLU A 132 -1.17 -0.93 -21.93
C GLU A 132 -1.57 -0.49 -20.51
N ILE A 133 -1.17 0.71 -20.10
CA ILE A 133 -1.53 1.25 -18.79
C ILE A 133 -2.58 2.35 -18.93
N ASN A 134 -3.69 2.18 -18.21
CA ASN A 134 -4.67 3.23 -18.01
C ASN A 134 -4.44 3.89 -16.65
N LEU A 135 -4.14 5.18 -16.66
CA LEU A 135 -3.90 5.96 -15.45
C LEU A 135 -5.20 6.51 -14.86
N MET A 136 -5.32 6.42 -13.54
CA MET A 136 -6.34 7.17 -12.82
C MET A 136 -6.11 8.68 -13.02
N LYS A 137 -7.19 9.42 -13.33
CA LYS A 137 -7.12 10.88 -13.47
C LYS A 137 -6.46 11.51 -12.26
N ARG A 138 -5.52 12.43 -12.48
CA ARG A 138 -4.71 13.05 -11.43
C ARG A 138 -5.59 13.73 -10.38
N GLU A 139 -6.64 14.41 -10.80
CA GLU A 139 -7.58 15.13 -9.93
C GLU A 139 -8.27 14.17 -8.95
N LEU A 140 -8.62 12.97 -9.42
CA LEU A 140 -9.25 11.95 -8.59
C LEU A 140 -8.27 11.42 -7.55
N VAL A 141 -7.05 11.07 -7.95
CA VAL A 141 -5.98 10.60 -7.04
C VAL A 141 -5.70 11.65 -5.97
N GLU A 142 -5.47 12.90 -6.37
CA GLU A 142 -5.20 13.99 -5.43
C GLU A 142 -6.39 14.27 -4.50
N SER A 143 -7.63 14.05 -4.96
CA SER A 143 -8.82 14.14 -4.09
C SER A 143 -8.84 13.08 -2.98
N TYR A 144 -8.28 11.88 -3.23
CA TYR A 144 -8.13 10.85 -2.21
C TYR A 144 -6.98 11.18 -1.27
N ILE A 145 -5.84 11.63 -1.81
CA ILE A 145 -4.66 12.02 -1.03
C ILE A 145 -5.00 13.12 -0.03
N ARG A 146 -5.60 14.22 -0.48
CA ARG A 146 -5.97 15.35 0.39
C ARG A 146 -6.99 14.95 1.45
N TYR A 147 -7.98 14.14 1.08
CA TYR A 147 -8.97 13.65 2.03
C TYR A 147 -8.35 12.72 3.08
N ALA A 148 -7.49 11.80 2.65
CA ALA A 148 -6.78 10.88 3.52
C ALA A 148 -5.87 11.63 4.49
N PHE A 149 -5.12 12.63 3.98
CA PHE A 149 -4.25 13.49 4.78
C PHE A 149 -5.01 14.17 5.92
N ALA A 150 -6.12 14.85 5.61
CA ALA A 150 -6.98 15.52 6.59
C ALA A 150 -7.61 14.56 7.61
N ASN A 151 -7.57 13.25 7.36
CA ASN A 151 -8.14 12.22 8.23
C ASN A 151 -7.08 11.35 8.90
N GLY A 152 -5.78 11.67 8.79
CA GLY A 152 -4.70 10.85 9.37
C GLY A 152 -4.58 9.48 8.71
N ILE A 153 -4.88 9.38 7.40
CA ILE A 153 -4.85 8.14 6.61
C ILE A 153 -3.68 8.23 5.60
N LEU A 154 -2.90 7.15 5.50
CA LEU A 154 -1.87 6.97 4.50
C LEU A 154 -2.46 6.66 3.12
N VAL A 155 -1.75 6.97 2.05
CA VAL A 155 -2.11 6.56 0.69
C VAL A 155 -0.96 5.82 0.06
N TYR A 156 -1.24 4.66 -0.52
CA TYR A 156 -0.32 3.91 -1.35
C TYR A 156 -0.83 4.00 -2.79
N LEU A 157 0.06 4.34 -3.72
CA LEU A 157 -0.23 4.37 -5.14
C LEU A 157 0.45 3.20 -5.82
N ASP A 158 -0.35 2.30 -6.34
CA ASP A 158 0.08 1.07 -7.00
C ASP A 158 0.09 1.20 -8.51
N HIS A 159 1.11 0.64 -9.13
CA HIS A 159 1.25 0.63 -10.57
C HIS A 159 1.48 -0.79 -11.09
N GLN A 160 0.55 -1.24 -11.93
CA GLN A 160 0.52 -2.57 -12.53
C GLN A 160 1.45 -2.73 -13.74
N ILE A 161 2.51 -1.93 -13.83
CA ILE A 161 3.62 -1.85 -14.81
C ILE A 161 3.33 -2.12 -16.31
N GLY A 162 2.66 -3.21 -16.67
CA GLY A 162 2.22 -3.53 -18.03
C GLY A 162 3.38 -4.00 -18.88
N ARG A 163 3.35 -3.65 -20.16
CA ARG A 163 4.44 -3.90 -21.10
C ARG A 163 5.62 -2.91 -20.97
N HIS A 164 5.53 -1.92 -20.06
CA HIS A 164 6.52 -0.86 -19.88
C HIS A 164 7.58 -1.17 -18.81
N SER A 165 8.72 -0.47 -18.81
CA SER A 165 9.76 -0.67 -17.80
C SER A 165 9.31 -0.27 -16.38
N VAL A 166 10.02 -0.78 -15.37
CA VAL A 166 9.85 -0.33 -13.98
C VAL A 166 10.08 1.18 -13.85
N THR A 167 11.12 1.72 -14.51
CA THR A 167 11.39 3.17 -14.56
C THR A 167 10.18 3.96 -15.06
N HIS A 168 9.52 3.51 -16.12
CA HIS A 168 8.33 4.19 -16.64
C HIS A 168 7.20 4.27 -15.60
N ALA A 169 6.97 3.19 -14.86
CA ALA A 169 5.99 3.18 -13.76
C ALA A 169 6.41 4.14 -12.63
N MET A 170 7.70 4.15 -12.28
CA MET A 170 8.25 5.04 -11.24
C MET A 170 8.10 6.51 -11.64
N ASP A 171 8.43 6.90 -12.87
CA ASP A 171 8.30 8.28 -13.36
C ASP A 171 6.88 8.83 -13.19
N GLN A 172 5.86 7.96 -13.30
CA GLN A 172 4.45 8.35 -13.11
C GLN A 172 4.04 8.43 -11.63
N LEU A 173 4.70 7.68 -10.75
CA LEU A 173 4.43 7.62 -9.31
C LEU A 173 5.17 8.70 -8.50
N LEU A 174 6.45 8.95 -8.80
CA LEU A 174 7.34 9.83 -8.05
C LEU A 174 6.76 11.24 -7.78
N PRO A 175 6.06 11.90 -8.74
CA PRO A 175 5.50 13.24 -8.50
C PRO A 175 4.53 13.33 -7.32
N PHE A 176 3.93 12.23 -6.88
CA PHE A 176 3.01 12.22 -5.74
C PHE A 176 3.73 12.19 -4.38
N LEU A 177 5.04 11.94 -4.33
CA LEU A 177 5.82 11.97 -3.08
C LEU A 177 5.91 13.35 -2.43
N LYS A 178 5.54 14.41 -3.17
CA LYS A 178 5.34 15.74 -2.60
C LYS A 178 4.31 15.76 -1.46
N TYR A 179 3.42 14.77 -1.41
CA TYR A 179 2.47 14.60 -0.31
C TYR A 179 3.07 13.71 0.79
N PRO A 180 3.08 14.16 2.05
CA PRO A 180 3.79 13.46 3.11
C PRO A 180 3.15 12.11 3.49
N ASN A 181 1.85 11.94 3.24
CA ASN A 181 1.11 10.71 3.51
C ASN A 181 1.10 9.72 2.33
N VAL A 182 1.87 9.97 1.26
CA VAL A 182 1.90 9.10 0.07
C VAL A 182 3.10 8.17 0.09
N HIS A 183 2.84 6.91 -0.23
CA HIS A 183 3.78 5.82 -0.44
C HIS A 183 3.56 5.19 -1.82
N LEU A 184 4.55 4.46 -2.33
CA LEU A 184 4.51 3.90 -3.67
C LEU A 184 4.48 2.38 -3.63
N ALA A 185 3.91 1.79 -4.66
CA ALA A 185 3.82 0.36 -4.85
C ALA A 185 4.01 -0.03 -6.31
N LEU A 186 4.64 -1.18 -6.52
CA LEU A 186 4.81 -1.81 -7.82
C LEU A 186 4.19 -3.20 -7.77
N ASP A 187 3.47 -3.56 -8.83
CA ASP A 187 2.88 -4.88 -8.98
C ASP A 187 3.48 -5.62 -10.20
N PRO A 188 4.53 -6.43 -9.98
CA PRO A 188 5.17 -7.25 -11.01
C PRO A 188 4.25 -8.29 -11.64
N GLU A 189 3.12 -8.66 -11.00
CA GLU A 189 2.17 -9.62 -11.57
C GLU A 189 1.72 -9.17 -12.97
N TRP A 190 1.57 -7.86 -13.13
CA TRP A 190 1.04 -7.25 -14.33
C TRP A 190 2.12 -6.76 -15.30
N ARG A 191 3.40 -7.03 -15.01
CA ARG A 191 4.53 -6.77 -15.91
C ARG A 191 4.53 -7.75 -17.09
N THR A 192 3.58 -7.57 -18.01
CA THR A 192 3.41 -8.43 -19.18
C THR A 192 2.58 -7.73 -20.26
N ALA A 193 2.74 -8.14 -21.52
CA ALA A 193 1.86 -7.80 -22.64
C ALA A 193 0.62 -8.73 -22.74
N ARG A 194 0.53 -9.77 -21.90
CA ARG A 194 -0.53 -10.78 -21.91
C ARG A 194 -1.15 -10.94 -20.51
N PRO A 195 -1.71 -9.87 -19.92
CA PRO A 195 -2.31 -9.94 -18.60
C PRO A 195 -3.43 -10.99 -18.57
N MET A 196 -3.68 -11.57 -17.39
CA MET A 196 -4.62 -12.67 -17.15
C MET A 196 -4.26 -14.02 -17.81
N ARG A 197 -3.24 -14.08 -18.67
CA ARG A 197 -2.74 -15.34 -19.26
C ARG A 197 -1.43 -15.79 -18.63
N GLU A 198 -0.65 -14.84 -18.15
CA GLU A 198 0.59 -15.10 -17.44
C GLU A 198 0.79 -14.10 -16.30
N ILE A 199 1.66 -14.49 -15.37
CA ILE A 199 2.12 -13.64 -14.28
C ILE A 199 3.47 -13.08 -14.71
N GLY A 200 3.57 -11.75 -14.74
CA GLY A 200 4.79 -11.00 -15.01
C GLY A 200 5.83 -11.14 -13.91
N PHE A 201 6.98 -10.50 -14.13
CA PHE A 201 8.07 -10.47 -13.17
C PHE A 201 8.97 -9.26 -13.44
N ILE A 202 9.76 -8.91 -12.43
CA ILE A 202 10.90 -7.98 -12.56
C ILE A 202 12.17 -8.67 -12.05
N ASP A 203 13.32 -8.11 -12.37
CA ASP A 203 14.60 -8.52 -11.78
C ASP A 203 14.95 -7.72 -10.52
N ALA A 204 15.78 -8.29 -9.64
CA ALA A 204 16.35 -7.58 -8.50
C ALA A 204 17.09 -6.30 -8.91
N VAL A 205 17.75 -6.27 -10.07
CA VAL A 205 18.41 -5.06 -10.60
C VAL A 205 17.39 -3.96 -10.85
N GLU A 206 16.24 -4.28 -11.46
CA GLU A 206 15.16 -3.32 -11.72
C GLU A 206 14.52 -2.81 -10.42
N LEU A 207 14.33 -3.69 -9.43
CA LEU A 207 13.79 -3.29 -8.12
C LEU A 207 14.75 -2.40 -7.34
N ASN A 208 16.05 -2.71 -7.37
CA ASN A 208 17.07 -1.87 -6.76
C ASN A 208 17.16 -0.51 -7.45
N GLU A 209 16.93 -0.47 -8.76
CA GLU A 209 16.89 0.77 -9.54
C GLU A 209 15.66 1.61 -9.19
N ALA A 210 14.48 1.01 -9.03
CA ALA A 210 13.28 1.70 -8.54
C ALA A 210 13.51 2.36 -7.16
N GLN A 211 14.16 1.65 -6.24
CA GLN A 211 14.51 2.20 -4.92
C GLN A 211 15.47 3.40 -5.04
N ARG A 212 16.48 3.32 -5.93
CA ARG A 212 17.41 4.44 -6.17
C ARG A 212 16.70 5.63 -6.79
N GLN A 213 15.88 5.44 -7.81
CA GLN A 213 15.09 6.51 -8.43
C GLN A 213 14.21 7.22 -7.40
N MET A 214 13.55 6.47 -6.52
CA MET A 214 12.75 7.01 -5.44
C MET A 214 13.57 7.83 -4.45
N ARG A 215 14.70 7.28 -3.98
CA ARG A 215 15.63 7.97 -3.07
C ARG A 215 16.13 9.27 -3.69
N ASP A 216 16.64 9.20 -4.91
CA ASP A 216 17.28 10.33 -5.59
C ASP A 216 16.25 11.43 -5.88
N TYR A 217 15.03 11.05 -6.28
CA TYR A 217 13.91 11.99 -6.42
C TYR A 217 13.57 12.68 -5.09
N MET A 218 13.49 11.93 -3.99
CA MET A 218 13.20 12.49 -2.67
C MET A 218 14.29 13.47 -2.22
N VAL A 219 15.56 13.13 -2.39
CA VAL A 219 16.71 14.00 -2.06
C VAL A 219 16.68 15.27 -2.91
N ALA A 220 16.54 15.12 -4.24
CA ALA A 220 16.55 16.25 -5.17
C ALA A 220 15.41 17.25 -4.91
N ASN A 221 14.28 16.79 -4.38
CA ASN A 221 13.10 17.61 -4.10
C ASN A 221 12.94 17.97 -2.61
N GLY A 222 13.94 17.68 -1.76
CA GLY A 222 13.88 18.00 -0.32
C GLY A 222 12.74 17.31 0.44
N ILE A 223 12.28 16.15 -0.04
CA ILE A 223 11.17 15.40 0.54
C ILE A 223 11.64 14.72 1.83
N LYS A 224 11.02 15.10 2.95
CA LYS A 224 11.37 14.62 4.28
C LYS A 224 10.61 13.34 4.68
N GLY A 225 11.21 12.62 5.62
CA GLY A 225 10.66 11.41 6.22
C GLY A 225 10.90 10.16 5.39
N LYS A 226 10.62 8.99 5.99
CA LYS A 226 10.78 7.70 5.31
C LYS A 226 9.56 7.37 4.46
N ARG A 227 9.77 6.64 3.37
CA ARG A 227 8.70 6.24 2.46
C ARG A 227 8.80 4.76 2.11
N HIS A 228 7.67 4.07 2.19
CA HIS A 228 7.55 2.73 1.65
C HIS A 228 7.60 2.72 0.13
N LEU A 229 8.41 1.82 -0.41
CA LEU A 229 8.21 1.23 -1.72
C LEU A 229 7.73 -0.20 -1.50
N VAL A 230 6.46 -0.47 -1.79
CA VAL A 230 5.88 -1.80 -1.67
C VAL A 230 6.12 -2.58 -2.97
N ILE A 231 6.49 -3.84 -2.85
CA ILE A 231 6.56 -4.78 -3.97
C ILE A 231 5.62 -5.95 -3.72
N HIS A 232 4.70 -6.20 -4.65
CA HIS A 232 3.83 -7.38 -4.61
C HIS A 232 4.60 -8.62 -5.06
N GLN A 233 4.54 -9.71 -4.28
CA GLN A 233 5.11 -11.01 -4.65
C GLN A 233 4.37 -12.14 -3.93
N PHE A 234 3.30 -12.66 -4.54
CA PHE A 234 2.64 -13.88 -4.07
C PHE A 234 3.19 -15.16 -4.74
N HIS A 235 4.02 -15.01 -5.77
CA HIS A 235 4.68 -16.12 -6.45
C HIS A 235 6.18 -15.84 -6.61
N ALA A 236 7.04 -16.80 -6.28
CA ALA A 236 8.50 -16.63 -6.27
C ALA A 236 9.06 -16.03 -7.57
N LYS A 237 8.59 -16.53 -8.73
CA LYS A 237 8.98 -16.04 -10.07
C LYS A 237 8.79 -14.53 -10.33
N MET A 238 7.94 -13.83 -9.57
CA MET A 238 7.64 -12.41 -9.77
C MET A 238 8.85 -11.51 -9.52
N ILE A 239 9.83 -11.98 -8.76
CA ILE A 239 11.11 -11.29 -8.56
C ILE A 239 12.23 -12.28 -8.87
N ARG A 240 12.89 -12.08 -10.00
CA ARG A 240 14.08 -12.85 -10.37
C ARG A 240 15.29 -12.37 -9.59
N ASN A 241 16.24 -13.28 -9.37
CA ASN A 241 17.52 -12.94 -8.71
C ASN A 241 17.33 -12.30 -7.32
N ARG A 242 16.27 -12.69 -6.59
CA ARG A 242 15.83 -12.05 -5.34
C ARG A 242 16.92 -11.88 -4.28
N GLY A 243 17.91 -12.78 -4.23
CA GLY A 243 19.06 -12.68 -3.31
C GLY A 243 19.92 -11.44 -3.51
N TYR A 244 19.81 -10.76 -4.66
CA TYR A 244 20.49 -9.50 -4.95
C TYR A 244 19.65 -8.25 -4.63
N VAL A 245 18.43 -8.40 -4.09
CA VAL A 245 17.62 -7.25 -3.70
C VAL A 245 18.20 -6.61 -2.44
N ARG A 246 18.35 -5.29 -2.51
CA ARG A 246 18.83 -4.43 -1.44
C ARG A 246 17.66 -3.88 -0.62
N SER A 247 17.91 -3.60 0.65
CA SER A 247 16.96 -2.98 1.57
C SER A 247 17.59 -1.86 2.42
N ASP A 248 18.72 -1.33 1.98
CA ASP A 248 19.58 -0.37 2.70
C ASP A 248 19.61 1.02 2.03
N LEU A 249 18.56 1.37 1.27
CA LEU A 249 18.46 2.60 0.48
C LEU A 249 17.63 3.68 1.18
N ASP A 250 18.08 4.14 2.36
CA ASP A 250 17.43 5.23 3.10
C ASP A 250 17.29 6.51 2.23
N PRO A 251 16.14 7.25 2.29
CA PRO A 251 14.99 7.09 3.19
C PRO A 251 13.89 6.13 2.67
N VAL A 252 14.18 5.31 1.65
CA VAL A 252 13.26 4.32 1.12
C VAL A 252 13.27 3.06 1.99
N ILE A 253 12.10 2.63 2.42
CA ILE A 253 11.89 1.36 3.11
C ILE A 253 11.24 0.41 2.10
N LEU A 254 11.97 -0.61 1.67
CA LEU A 254 11.39 -1.66 0.84
C LEU A 254 10.46 -2.53 1.69
N VAL A 255 9.22 -2.71 1.22
CA VAL A 255 8.23 -3.56 1.89
C VAL A 255 7.80 -4.67 0.93
N HIS A 256 8.00 -5.90 1.36
CA HIS A 256 7.60 -7.07 0.60
C HIS A 256 6.17 -7.50 1.00
N ALA A 257 5.26 -7.55 0.04
CA ALA A 257 3.88 -8.00 0.24
C ALA A 257 3.67 -9.42 -0.32
N THR A 258 3.67 -10.42 0.57
CA THR A 258 3.69 -11.86 0.24
C THR A 258 2.33 -12.51 0.04
N SER A 259 1.22 -11.87 0.45
CA SER A 259 -0.10 -12.51 0.45
C SER A 259 -1.18 -11.69 -0.27
N GLY A 260 -2.09 -12.42 -0.91
CA GLY A 260 -3.43 -11.95 -1.24
C GLY A 260 -4.41 -12.37 -0.15
N GLY A 261 -4.69 -11.48 0.81
CA GLY A 261 -5.84 -11.54 1.73
C GLY A 261 -5.85 -12.62 2.83
N GLY A 262 -6.25 -12.23 4.04
CA GLY A 262 -6.55 -13.13 5.16
C GLY A 262 -7.05 -12.38 6.41
N PRO A 263 -7.90 -12.97 7.27
CA PRO A 263 -8.30 -12.37 8.53
C PRO A 263 -7.12 -12.34 9.53
N PRO A 264 -7.12 -11.43 10.52
CA PRO A 264 -6.09 -11.41 11.55
C PRO A 264 -6.10 -12.72 12.34
N GLY A 265 -4.94 -13.40 12.40
CA GLY A 265 -4.70 -14.55 13.28
C GLY A 265 -5.08 -15.93 12.73
N ARG A 266 -4.87 -16.20 11.44
CA ARG A 266 -4.80 -17.58 10.92
C ARG A 266 -3.43 -17.89 10.38
#